data_AF-A0A2G2ZGP0-F1
#
_entry.id   AF-A0A2G2ZGP0-F1
#
_cell.length_a   1.000
_cell.length_b   1.000
_cell.length_c   1.000
_cell.angle_alpha   90.00
_cell.angle_beta   90.00
_cell.angle_gamma   90.00
#
_symmetry.space_group_name_H-M   'P 1'
#
loop_
_entity.id
_entity.type
_entity.pdbx_description
1 polymer ?
#
loop_
_entity_poly.entity_id
_entity_poly.type
_entity_poly.pdbx_seq_one_letter_code
_entity_poly.pdbx_strand_id
1 'polypeptide(L)'
;MVKGKLNLGAKLLKVGGLEKIFKQKFSVKDDEKLLKVSQCYLSTTAGPIAGLLYISTDKIAFCSERSIKLLSPTGKLLRIRYKVSVPISKVMKAKGSENMENPSQKYIQVITEDD
;
A
#
# COMPACT_ATOMS: atom_id res chain seq x y z
N MET A 1 -12.51 -26.92 8.53
CA MET A 1 -11.13 -26.67 9.04
C MET A 1 -10.37 -25.85 8.01
N VAL A 2 -10.23 -24.54 8.19
CA VAL A 2 -9.63 -23.64 7.19
C VAL A 2 -8.10 -23.67 7.33
N LYS A 3 -7.45 -24.62 6.65
CA LYS A 3 -5.99 -24.62 6.44
C LYS A 3 -5.62 -23.47 5.51
N GLY A 4 -5.10 -22.37 6.06
CA GLY A 4 -4.60 -21.27 5.21
C GLY A 4 -4.28 -19.95 5.91
N LYS A 5 -4.66 -19.75 7.18
CA LYS A 5 -4.25 -18.56 7.96
C LYS A 5 -2.90 -18.82 8.66
N LEU A 6 -1.87 -19.21 7.92
CA LEU A 6 -0.50 -19.18 8.45
C LEU A 6 0.01 -17.73 8.43
N ASN A 7 -0.44 -16.99 9.44
CA ASN A 7 0.40 -16.17 10.29
C ASN A 7 1.35 -15.19 9.58
N LEU A 8 0.80 -14.16 8.93
CA LEU A 8 1.56 -12.92 8.68
C LEU A 8 2.15 -12.37 9.99
N GLY A 9 1.50 -12.62 11.13
CA GLY A 9 2.03 -12.32 12.47
C GLY A 9 3.35 -13.01 12.81
N ALA A 10 3.58 -14.27 12.39
CA ALA A 10 4.78 -15.02 12.75
C ALA A 10 6.05 -14.58 12.00
N LYS A 11 5.92 -13.94 10.84
CA LYS A 11 7.07 -13.43 10.07
C LYS A 11 7.40 -11.95 10.37
N LEU A 12 6.55 -11.25 11.12
CA LEU A 12 6.59 -9.80 11.33
C LEU A 12 7.16 -9.36 12.69
N LEU A 13 7.24 -10.26 13.67
CA LEU A 13 7.67 -10.01 15.05
C LEU A 13 9.19 -9.89 15.24
N LYS A 14 9.91 -9.38 14.23
CA LYS A 14 11.25 -8.86 14.45
C LYS A 14 11.16 -7.36 14.25
N VAL A 15 11.35 -6.60 15.33
CA VAL A 15 11.60 -5.16 15.30
C VAL A 15 12.69 -4.93 14.24
N GLY A 16 12.33 -4.31 13.12
CA GLY A 16 13.18 -4.12 11.92
C GLY A 16 12.73 -4.86 10.65
N GLY A 17 11.82 -5.85 10.71
CA GLY A 17 11.37 -6.60 9.53
C GLY A 17 10.55 -5.76 8.55
N LEU A 18 9.54 -5.06 9.07
CA LEU A 18 8.68 -4.18 8.25
C LEU A 18 9.41 -2.95 7.73
N GLU A 19 10.26 -2.36 8.55
CA GLU A 19 11.08 -1.21 8.15
C GLU A 19 12.11 -1.60 7.09
N LYS A 20 12.76 -2.77 7.21
CA LYS A 20 13.64 -3.30 6.18
C LYS A 20 12.88 -3.58 4.88
N ILE A 21 11.67 -4.15 4.96
CA ILE A 21 10.82 -4.38 3.78
C ILE A 21 10.43 -3.04 3.13
N PHE A 22 10.11 -2.03 3.94
CA PHE A 22 9.80 -0.68 3.45
C PHE A 22 11.00 -0.09 2.70
N LYS A 23 12.18 -0.07 3.33
CA LYS A 23 13.46 0.38 2.73
C LYS A 23 13.87 -0.41 1.48
N GLN A 24 13.51 -1.69 1.37
CA GLN A 24 13.74 -2.49 0.16
C GLN A 24 12.74 -2.21 -0.95
N LYS A 25 11.50 -1.84 -0.61
CA LYS A 25 10.42 -1.65 -1.59
C LYS A 25 10.36 -0.22 -2.12
N PHE A 26 10.79 0.75 -1.32
CA PHE A 26 10.74 2.16 -1.62
C PHE A 26 12.10 2.79 -1.37
N SER A 27 12.44 3.82 -2.13
CA SER A 27 13.59 4.66 -1.81
C SER A 27 13.25 5.48 -0.57
N VAL A 28 14.02 5.29 0.50
CA VAL A 28 13.82 5.89 1.83
C VAL A 28 15.03 6.75 2.13
N LYS A 29 14.81 7.99 2.58
CA LYS A 29 15.91 8.88 2.98
C LYS A 29 16.50 8.42 4.32
N ASP A 30 17.72 8.84 4.63
CA ASP A 30 18.39 8.43 5.88
C ASP A 30 17.64 8.87 7.14
N ASP A 31 16.93 10.00 7.09
CA ASP A 31 16.15 10.58 8.18
C ASP A 31 14.67 10.15 8.18
N GLU A 32 14.21 9.47 7.13
CA GLU A 32 12.81 9.06 7.00
C GLU A 32 12.48 7.86 7.90
N LYS A 33 11.50 8.04 8.79
CA LYS A 33 11.10 7.03 9.77
C LYS A 33 9.75 6.41 9.42
N LEU A 34 9.68 5.09 9.42
CA LEU A 34 8.41 4.37 9.24
C LEU A 34 7.57 4.47 10.52
N LEU A 35 6.37 5.04 10.43
CA LEU A 35 5.46 5.26 11.55
C LEU A 35 4.44 4.13 11.69
N LYS A 36 3.87 3.67 10.57
CA LYS A 36 2.81 2.65 10.58
C LYS A 36 2.88 1.77 9.33
N VAL A 37 2.53 0.51 9.53
CA VAL A 37 2.17 -0.40 8.44
C VAL A 37 0.78 -0.96 8.71
N SER A 38 -0.06 -1.05 7.68
CA SER A 38 -1.40 -1.60 7.80
C SER A 38 -1.79 -2.36 6.53
N GLN A 39 -2.51 -3.46 6.68
CA GLN A 39 -3.12 -4.15 5.54
C GLN A 39 -4.32 -3.34 5.06
N CYS A 40 -4.42 -3.14 3.74
CA CYS A 40 -5.55 -2.47 3.14
C CYS A 40 -5.77 -2.94 1.70
N TYR A 41 -6.86 -2.45 1.12
CA TYR A 41 -7.10 -2.53 -0.30
C TYR A 41 -6.94 -1.14 -0.91
N LEU A 42 -6.21 -1.04 -2.01
CA LEU A 42 -6.18 0.16 -2.83
C LEU A 42 -7.29 0.06 -3.87
N SER A 43 -8.21 1.02 -3.87
CA SER A 43 -9.24 1.11 -4.89
C SER A 43 -8.63 1.57 -6.22
N THR A 44 -8.93 0.86 -7.30
CA THR A 44 -8.54 1.23 -8.67
C THR A 44 -9.73 1.03 -9.60
N THR A 45 -9.67 1.61 -10.81
CA THR A 45 -10.73 1.44 -11.83
C THR A 45 -10.89 -0.01 -12.28
N ALA A 46 -9.83 -0.83 -12.18
CA ALA A 46 -9.87 -2.27 -12.47
C ALA A 46 -10.28 -3.12 -11.25
N GLY A 47 -10.65 -2.48 -10.14
CA GLY A 47 -11.05 -3.12 -8.88
C GLY A 47 -10.02 -2.98 -7.75
N PRO A 48 -10.35 -3.47 -6.55
CA PRO A 48 -9.50 -3.32 -5.37
C PRO A 48 -8.27 -4.24 -5.41
N ILE A 49 -7.12 -3.69 -5.03
CA ILE A 49 -5.84 -4.42 -4.96
C ILE A 49 -5.45 -4.60 -3.50
N ALA A 50 -5.30 -5.84 -3.04
CA ALA A 50 -4.80 -6.15 -1.69
C ALA A 50 -3.31 -5.81 -1.54
N GLY A 51 -2.95 -5.11 -0.47
CA GLY A 51 -1.60 -4.64 -0.24
C GLY A 51 -1.31 -4.21 1.20
N LEU A 52 -0.10 -3.68 1.35
CA LEU A 52 0.35 -3.02 2.57
C LEU A 52 0.48 -1.53 2.33
N LEU A 53 -0.17 -0.76 3.20
CA LEU A 53 0.03 0.67 3.36
C LEU A 53 1.17 0.91 4.36
N TYR A 54 2.11 1.74 3.97
CA TYR A 54 3.22 2.23 4.77
C TYR A 54 3.04 3.74 4.95
N ILE A 55 3.09 4.21 6.19
CA ILE A 55 3.07 5.63 6.52
C ILE A 55 4.40 5.93 7.17
N SER A 56 5.21 6.78 6.53
CA SER A 56 6.45 7.31 7.10
C SER A 56 6.29 8.78 7.46
N THR A 57 7.35 9.39 7.99
CA THR A 57 7.43 10.84 8.21
C THR A 57 7.41 11.65 6.91
N ASP A 58 7.70 11.03 5.77
CA ASP A 58 7.91 11.73 4.50
C ASP A 58 6.89 11.36 3.42
N LYS A 59 6.27 10.17 3.50
CA LYS A 59 5.36 9.69 2.45
C LYS A 59 4.33 8.70 2.95
N ILE A 60 3.25 8.63 2.20
CA ILE A 60 2.27 7.54 2.23
C ILE A 60 2.60 6.64 1.04
N ALA A 61 2.84 5.36 1.29
CA ALA A 61 3.25 4.42 0.26
C ALA A 61 2.43 3.13 0.31
N PHE A 62 2.08 2.58 -0.84
CA PHE A 62 1.33 1.34 -0.95
C PHE A 62 2.07 0.35 -1.84
N CYS A 63 2.09 -0.93 -1.46
CA CYS A 63 2.60 -2.01 -2.32
C CYS A 63 1.67 -3.22 -2.29
N SER A 64 1.35 -3.74 -3.48
CA SER A 64 0.52 -4.94 -3.61
C SER A 64 1.20 -6.18 -3.03
N GLU A 65 0.42 -7.02 -2.36
CA GLU A 65 0.91 -8.29 -1.80
C GLU A 65 1.31 -9.26 -2.92
N ARG A 66 0.51 -9.28 -4.00
CA ARG A 66 0.70 -10.11 -5.18
C ARG A 66 1.11 -9.27 -6.38
N SER A 67 1.88 -9.86 -7.28
CA SER A 67 2.17 -9.22 -8.57
C SER A 67 0.96 -9.32 -9.49
N ILE A 68 0.66 -8.22 -10.16
CA ILE A 68 -0.37 -8.09 -11.19
C ILE A 68 0.24 -8.32 -12.58
N LYS A 69 -0.59 -8.75 -13.53
CA LYS A 69 -0.21 -8.87 -14.94
C LYS A 69 -0.50 -7.55 -15.64
N LEU A 70 0.49 -6.98 -16.33
CA LEU A 70 0.35 -5.77 -17.12
C LEU A 70 0.93 -6.01 -18.51
N LEU A 71 0.23 -5.55 -19.55
CA LEU A 71 0.77 -5.48 -20.90
C LEU A 71 1.75 -4.30 -20.97
N SER A 72 3.00 -4.60 -21.30
CA SER A 72 3.98 -3.55 -21.62
C SER A 72 3.63 -2.87 -22.96
N PRO A 73 4.15 -1.65 -23.20
CA PRO A 73 3.98 -0.98 -24.49
C PRO A 73 4.48 -1.79 -25.69
N THR A 74 5.39 -2.74 -25.47
CA THR A 74 5.92 -3.66 -26.49
C THR A 74 5.11 -4.95 -26.64
N GLY A 75 3.93 -5.05 -26.01
CA GLY A 75 3.01 -6.19 -26.10
C GLY A 75 3.38 -7.38 -25.22
N LYS A 76 4.51 -7.34 -24.50
CA LYS A 76 4.91 -8.41 -23.57
C LYS A 76 4.11 -8.33 -22.28
N LEU A 77 3.63 -9.47 -21.79
CA LEU A 77 2.95 -9.57 -20.50
C LEU A 77 3.98 -9.58 -19.36
N LEU A 78 4.01 -8.53 -18.57
CA LEU A 78 4.89 -8.37 -17.41
C LEU A 78 4.14 -8.69 -16.12
N ARG A 79 4.86 -9.25 -15.14
CA ARG A 79 4.34 -9.51 -13.80
C ARG A 79 5.00 -8.58 -12.79
N ILE A 80 4.33 -7.50 -12.44
CA ILE A 80 4.87 -6.42 -11.59
C ILE A 80 4.08 -6.27 -10.30
N ARG A 81 4.70 -5.73 -9.23
CA ARG A 81 3.96 -5.31 -8.04
C ARG A 81 3.44 -3.90 -8.25
N TYR A 82 2.15 -3.68 -7.99
CA TYR A 82 1.57 -2.35 -8.02
C TYR A 82 2.12 -1.56 -6.83
N LYS A 83 2.68 -0.38 -7.09
CA LYS A 83 3.29 0.48 -6.08
C LYS A 83 2.78 1.91 -6.26
N VAL A 84 2.50 2.57 -5.14
CA VAL A 84 2.17 3.99 -5.08
C VAL A 84 3.04 4.61 -4.00
N SER A 85 3.54 5.82 -4.23
CA SER A 85 4.33 6.58 -3.26
C SER A 85 3.97 8.05 -3.39
N VAL A 86 3.34 8.61 -2.37
CA VAL A 86 2.87 9.99 -2.32
C VAL A 86 3.64 10.72 -1.22
N PRO A 87 4.48 11.72 -1.55
CA PRO A 87 5.11 12.56 -0.54
C PRO A 87 4.06 13.26 0.33
N ILE A 88 4.30 13.34 1.64
CA ILE A 88 3.38 14.03 2.56
C ILE A 88 3.22 15.50 2.18
N SER A 89 4.29 16.13 1.66
CA SER A 89 4.24 17.51 1.15
C SER A 89 3.27 17.72 -0.01
N LYS A 90 2.84 16.64 -0.67
CA LYS A 90 1.87 16.65 -1.78
C LYS A 90 0.47 16.22 -1.36
N VAL A 91 0.27 15.84 -0.10
CA VAL A 91 -1.04 15.44 0.42
C VAL A 91 -1.77 16.69 0.89
N MET A 92 -2.83 17.05 0.17
CA MET A 92 -3.68 18.17 0.54
C MET A 92 -4.63 17.80 1.69
N LYS A 93 -5.26 16.62 1.62
CA LYS A 93 -6.23 16.19 2.64
C LYS A 93 -6.39 14.68 2.68
N ALA A 94 -6.63 14.14 3.86
CA ALA A 94 -7.12 12.78 4.05
C ALA A 94 -8.53 12.82 4.66
N LYS A 95 -9.49 12.08 4.08
CA LYS A 95 -10.86 11.98 4.57
C LYS A 95 -11.25 10.52 4.78
N GLY A 96 -11.78 10.20 5.95
CA GLY A 96 -12.49 8.95 6.16
C GLY A 96 -13.84 8.99 5.45
N SER A 97 -14.26 7.88 4.89
CA SER A 97 -15.57 7.71 4.27
C SER A 97 -15.99 6.24 4.35
N GLU A 98 -17.26 5.99 4.10
CA GLU A 98 -17.83 4.64 4.01
C GLU A 98 -18.50 4.47 2.65
N ASN A 99 -18.52 3.22 2.17
CA ASN A 99 -19.20 2.90 0.92
C ASN A 99 -20.71 3.03 1.14
N MET A 100 -21.36 3.85 0.30
CA MET A 100 -22.81 4.09 0.39
C MET A 100 -23.63 2.82 0.18
N GLU A 101 -23.16 1.89 -0.67
CA GLU A 101 -23.83 0.61 -0.93
C GLU A 101 -23.53 -0.43 0.16
N ASN A 102 -22.37 -0.32 0.81
CA ASN A 102 -21.97 -1.23 1.88
C ASN A 102 -21.24 -0.48 3.01
N PRO A 103 -21.97 0.05 3.99
CA PRO A 103 -21.40 0.85 5.08
C PRO A 103 -20.36 0.11 5.94
N SER A 104 -20.31 -1.22 5.88
CA SER A 104 -19.25 -1.99 6.56
C SER A 104 -17.87 -1.80 5.90
N GLN A 105 -17.82 -1.38 4.64
CA GLN A 105 -16.60 -1.05 3.91
C GLN A 105 -16.22 0.41 4.15
N LYS A 106 -15.20 0.61 4.99
CA LYS A 106 -14.64 1.93 5.30
C LYS A 106 -13.38 2.16 4.49
N TYR A 107 -13.17 3.39 4.02
CA TYR A 107 -11.99 3.79 3.28
C TYR A 107 -11.48 5.16 3.70
N ILE A 108 -10.22 5.43 3.38
CA ILE A 108 -9.60 6.75 3.53
C ILE A 108 -9.28 7.23 2.12
N GLN A 109 -9.84 8.36 1.73
CA GLN A 109 -9.50 9.06 0.51
C GLN A 109 -8.35 10.02 0.80
N VAL A 110 -7.23 9.84 0.11
CA VAL A 110 -6.09 10.77 0.14
C VAL A 110 -6.18 11.62 -1.12
N ILE A 111 -6.26 12.94 -0.94
CA ILE A 111 -6.31 13.95 -1.99
C ILE A 111 -4.92 14.58 -2.09
N THR A 112 -4.38 14.64 -3.30
CA THR A 112 -3.06 15.21 -3.59
C THR A 112 -3.18 16.51 -4.37
N GLU A 113 -2.15 17.36 -4.33
CA GLU A 113 -2.14 18.67 -5.02
C GLU A 113 -2.07 18.57 -6.56
N ASP A 114 -1.57 17.45 -7.08
CA ASP A 114 -1.46 17.21 -8.51
C ASP A 114 -2.84 16.76 -9.06
N ASP A 115 -3.77 17.71 -9.21
CA ASP A 115 -4.93 17.58 -10.10
C ASP A 115 -4.52 17.86 -11.56
#